data_AF-A0A2D9VQF4-F1
#
_entry.id   AF-A0A2D9VQF4-F1
#
_cell.length_a   1.000
_cell.length_b   1.000
_cell.length_c   1.000
_cell.angle_alpha   90.00
_cell.angle_beta   90.00
_cell.angle_gamma   90.00
#
_symmetry.space_group_name_H-M   'P 1'
#
loop_
_entity.id
_entity.type
_entity.pdbx_description
1 polymer ?
#
loop_
_entity_poly.entity_id
_entity_poly.type
_entity_poly.pdbx_seq_one_letter_code
_entity_poly.pdbx_strand_id
1 'polypeptide(L)'
;MSLFMSNLQKLYICSMKKIFCIFLISVLLSCDNSLDINDEWKDIPVIYGILNPGTDEPNSDLGKNENHYVRIQKSFLGEASANSYVDTYDSIYYNSSDLNVWLDIVNNQSGEIEGPFSLELITSDDLEEIELSKNDGLFHSDNHYLYKISYVARDL
;
A
#
# COMPACT_ATOMS: atom_id res chain seq x y z
N MET A 1 53.22 -56.53 -20.30
CA MET A 1 52.69 -55.24 -20.78
C MET A 1 51.16 -55.15 -20.74
N SER A 2 50.39 -56.21 -21.05
CA SER A 2 48.91 -56.16 -21.04
C SER A 2 48.26 -56.07 -19.65
N LEU A 3 48.86 -56.64 -18.60
CA LEU A 3 48.36 -56.57 -17.20
C LEU A 3 48.48 -55.18 -16.56
N PHE A 4 49.39 -54.33 -17.06
CA PHE A 4 49.58 -52.97 -16.54
C PHE A 4 48.55 -51.99 -17.13
N MET A 5 48.22 -52.15 -18.42
CA MET A 5 47.18 -51.36 -19.10
C MET A 5 45.77 -51.64 -18.56
N SER A 6 45.44 -52.89 -18.20
CA SER A 6 44.12 -53.24 -17.67
C SER A 6 43.85 -52.70 -16.26
N ASN A 7 44.87 -52.60 -15.42
CA ASN A 7 44.78 -52.00 -14.09
C ASN A 7 44.69 -50.46 -14.14
N LEU A 8 45.35 -49.81 -15.12
CA LEU A 8 45.19 -48.37 -15.37
C LEU A 8 43.76 -48.02 -15.83
N GLN A 9 43.18 -48.81 -16.74
CA GLN A 9 41.80 -48.61 -17.19
C GLN A 9 40.77 -48.80 -16.05
N LYS A 10 40.97 -49.80 -15.17
CA LYS A 10 40.14 -49.99 -13.98
C LYS A 10 40.26 -48.83 -12.99
N LEU A 11 41.46 -48.26 -12.79
CA LEU A 11 41.66 -47.08 -11.95
C LEU A 11 40.92 -45.85 -12.51
N TYR A 12 40.98 -45.65 -13.83
CA TYR A 12 40.34 -44.51 -14.51
C TYR A 12 38.81 -44.60 -14.45
N ILE A 13 38.25 -45.78 -14.67
CA ILE A 13 36.79 -46.05 -14.56
C ILE A 13 36.31 -45.89 -13.11
N CYS A 14 37.10 -46.34 -12.12
CA CYS A 14 36.79 -46.18 -10.70
C CYS A 14 36.86 -44.71 -10.25
N SER A 15 37.74 -43.91 -10.86
CA SER A 15 37.85 -42.46 -10.63
C SER A 15 36.68 -41.67 -11.23
N MET A 16 36.31 -41.97 -12.48
CA MET A 16 35.17 -41.36 -13.19
C MET A 16 33.83 -41.60 -12.47
N LYS A 17 33.65 -42.80 -11.89
CA LYS A 17 32.44 -43.13 -11.10
C LYS A 17 32.34 -42.32 -9.81
N LYS A 18 33.47 -42.01 -9.16
CA LYS A 18 33.49 -41.14 -7.96
C LYS A 18 33.17 -39.69 -8.31
N ILE A 19 33.71 -39.19 -9.43
CA ILE A 19 33.41 -37.84 -9.94
C ILE A 19 31.92 -37.71 -10.26
N PHE A 20 31.35 -38.72 -10.92
CA PHE A 20 29.91 -38.77 -11.20
C PHE A 20 29.06 -38.79 -9.92
N CYS A 21 29.44 -39.58 -8.90
CA CYS A 21 28.74 -39.57 -7.62
C CYS A 21 28.84 -38.23 -6.89
N ILE A 22 29.99 -37.54 -6.93
CA ILE A 22 30.17 -36.23 -6.32
C ILE A 22 29.29 -35.18 -7.02
N PHE A 23 29.22 -35.22 -8.36
CA PHE A 23 28.34 -34.35 -9.14
C PHE A 23 26.85 -34.63 -8.83
N LEU A 24 26.47 -35.89 -8.68
CA LEU A 24 25.10 -36.25 -8.32
C LEU A 24 24.73 -35.76 -6.91
N ILE A 25 25.65 -35.84 -5.95
CA ILE A 25 25.44 -35.34 -4.60
C ILE A 25 25.35 -33.80 -4.59
N SER A 26 26.11 -33.08 -5.42
CA SER A 26 26.02 -31.61 -5.46
C SER A 26 24.69 -31.11 -6.01
N VAL A 27 24.08 -31.84 -6.94
CA VAL A 27 22.73 -31.50 -7.46
C VAL A 27 21.64 -31.73 -6.41
N LEU A 28 21.81 -32.73 -5.53
CA LEU A 28 20.86 -33.03 -4.45
C LEU A 28 21.01 -32.11 -3.22
N LEU A 29 22.12 -31.37 -3.12
CA LEU A 29 22.39 -30.40 -2.04
C LEU A 29 22.08 -28.95 -2.45
N SER A 30 21.35 -28.71 -3.53
CA SER A 30 20.95 -27.35 -3.89
C SER A 30 19.97 -26.81 -2.85
N CYS A 31 20.36 -25.75 -2.12
CA CYS A 31 19.44 -25.03 -1.26
C CYS A 31 18.38 -24.31 -2.10
N ASP A 32 17.14 -24.29 -1.60
CA ASP A 32 16.14 -23.36 -2.08
C ASP A 32 16.61 -21.93 -1.77
N ASN A 33 16.59 -21.06 -2.77
CA ASN A 33 16.94 -19.65 -2.64
C ASN A 33 15.72 -18.76 -2.94
N SER A 34 14.51 -19.30 -2.79
CA SER A 34 13.29 -18.50 -2.85
C SER A 34 13.33 -17.42 -1.77
N LEU A 35 13.39 -16.16 -2.21
CA LEU A 35 13.20 -15.00 -1.36
C LEU A 35 11.74 -14.59 -1.48
N ASP A 36 10.99 -14.76 -0.41
CA ASP A 36 9.70 -14.10 -0.30
C ASP A 36 9.94 -12.63 0.07
N ILE A 37 9.55 -11.74 -0.84
CA ILE A 37 9.68 -10.29 -0.68
C ILE A 37 8.40 -9.67 -0.10
N ASN A 38 7.31 -10.42 -0.09
CA ASN A 38 6.03 -9.98 0.42
C ASN A 38 5.85 -10.46 1.86
N ASP A 39 5.26 -9.61 2.69
CA ASP A 39 4.79 -10.04 4.01
C ASP A 39 3.37 -10.62 3.87
N GLU A 40 2.89 -11.31 4.90
CA GLU A 40 1.50 -11.76 4.95
C GLU A 40 0.53 -10.59 4.77
N TRP A 41 -0.57 -10.83 4.04
CA TRP A 41 -1.56 -9.80 3.78
C TRP A 41 -2.11 -9.23 5.10
N LYS A 42 -2.07 -7.90 5.20
CA LYS A 42 -2.56 -7.13 6.35
C LYS A 42 -3.44 -6.00 5.87
N ASP A 43 -4.52 -5.77 6.60
CA ASP A 43 -5.40 -4.63 6.36
C ASP A 43 -4.78 -3.37 6.97
N ILE A 44 -4.10 -2.58 6.13
CA ILE A 44 -3.36 -1.38 6.54
C ILE A 44 -4.00 -0.15 5.88
N PRO A 45 -4.64 0.74 6.65
CA PRO A 45 -5.17 1.99 6.12
C PRO A 45 -4.05 3.00 5.87
N VAL A 46 -4.14 3.70 4.76
CA VAL A 46 -3.33 4.87 4.41
C VAL A 46 -4.24 6.10 4.46
N ILE A 47 -3.86 7.07 5.28
CA ILE A 47 -4.67 8.28 5.53
C ILE A 47 -3.93 9.49 4.97
N TYR A 48 -4.60 10.23 4.09
CA TYR A 48 -4.12 11.51 3.55
C TYR A 48 -5.00 12.63 4.06
N GLY A 49 -4.40 13.62 4.72
CA GLY A 49 -5.08 14.86 5.11
C GLY A 49 -4.70 15.99 4.14
N ILE A 50 -5.68 16.57 3.48
CA ILE A 50 -5.53 17.83 2.74
C ILE A 50 -6.06 18.93 3.63
N LEU A 51 -5.14 19.59 4.31
CA LEU A 51 -5.46 20.71 5.18
C LEU A 51 -5.29 21.99 4.36
N ASN A 52 -6.39 22.68 4.05
CA ASN A 52 -6.31 23.97 3.39
C ASN A 52 -5.93 25.05 4.42
N PRO A 53 -4.80 25.78 4.23
CA PRO A 53 -4.40 26.85 5.15
C PRO A 53 -5.26 28.13 5.04
N GLY A 54 -6.27 28.18 4.17
CA GLY A 54 -7.21 29.29 4.06
C GLY A 54 -6.62 30.56 3.44
N THR A 55 -5.50 30.46 2.73
CA THR A 55 -4.85 31.60 2.08
C THR A 55 -5.45 31.87 0.69
N ASP A 56 -6.74 32.18 0.63
CA ASP A 56 -7.35 32.73 -0.57
C ASP A 56 -7.73 34.20 -0.32
N GLU A 57 -7.45 35.04 -1.32
CA GLU A 57 -7.57 36.50 -1.34
C GLU A 57 -8.82 37.04 -0.61
N PRO A 58 -8.71 38.09 0.25
CA PRO A 58 -9.78 38.58 1.12
C PRO A 58 -11.01 39.16 0.41
N ASN A 59 -11.05 39.13 -0.93
CA ASN A 59 -12.17 39.60 -1.76
C ASN A 59 -12.44 38.72 -2.98
N SER A 60 -12.00 37.47 -3.00
CA SER A 60 -12.50 36.52 -4.01
C SER A 60 -13.77 35.85 -3.48
N ASP A 61 -14.79 35.69 -4.33
CA ASP A 61 -15.98 34.88 -4.00
C ASP A 61 -15.63 33.38 -3.80
N LEU A 62 -14.35 33.03 -3.99
CA LEU A 62 -13.70 31.74 -3.72
C LEU A 62 -12.88 31.74 -2.40
N GLY A 63 -12.87 32.86 -1.66
CA GLY A 63 -11.96 33.21 -0.56
C GLY A 63 -12.33 32.67 0.82
N LYS A 64 -13.01 31.52 0.88
CA LYS A 64 -13.32 30.82 2.14
C LYS A 64 -13.12 29.31 1.99
N ASN A 65 -11.99 28.89 1.45
CA ASN A 65 -11.64 27.46 1.42
C ASN A 65 -11.11 27.00 2.78
N GLU A 66 -12.03 27.05 3.71
CA GLU A 66 -11.93 26.66 5.10
C GLU A 66 -12.09 25.12 5.24
N ASN A 67 -12.47 24.42 4.16
CA ASN A 67 -12.72 22.99 4.18
C ASN A 67 -11.42 22.18 4.23
N HIS A 68 -11.36 21.23 5.17
CA HIS A 68 -10.29 20.25 5.27
C HIS A 68 -10.86 18.86 4.98
N TYR A 69 -10.13 18.09 4.17
CA TYR A 69 -10.57 16.76 3.75
C TYR A 69 -9.55 15.70 4.15
N VAL A 70 -10.06 14.53 4.51
CA VAL A 70 -9.30 13.33 4.80
C VAL A 70 -9.73 12.25 3.82
N ARG A 71 -8.76 11.63 3.18
CA ARG A 71 -8.96 10.44 2.34
C ARG A 71 -8.36 9.24 3.05
N ILE A 72 -9.15 8.17 3.15
CA ILE A 72 -8.72 6.88 3.68
C ILE A 72 -8.73 5.88 2.52
N GLN A 73 -7.64 5.15 2.37
CA GLN A 73 -7.50 4.12 1.34
C GLN A 73 -6.72 2.92 1.87
N LYS A 74 -6.80 1.79 1.18
CA LYS A 74 -6.05 0.58 1.49
C LYS A 74 -4.60 0.72 1.00
N SER A 75 -3.67 0.12 1.74
CA SER A 75 -2.33 -0.16 1.21
C SER A 75 -2.39 -1.31 0.21
N PHE A 76 -1.53 -1.27 -0.81
CA PHE A 76 -1.38 -2.39 -1.73
C PHE A 76 -0.42 -3.42 -1.15
N LEU A 77 -0.88 -4.66 -1.00
CA LEU A 77 -0.05 -5.81 -0.67
C LEU A 77 -0.60 -7.04 -1.39
N GLY A 78 0.22 -7.68 -2.23
CA GLY A 78 -0.19 -8.83 -3.03
C GLY A 78 0.89 -9.29 -4.01
N GLU A 79 0.60 -10.36 -4.72
CA GLU A 79 1.53 -11.01 -5.67
C GLU A 79 1.78 -10.18 -6.94
N ALA A 80 0.83 -9.34 -7.34
CA ALA A 80 0.99 -8.51 -8.53
C ALA A 80 1.61 -7.14 -8.19
N SER A 81 2.05 -6.43 -9.23
CA SER A 81 2.53 -5.06 -9.05
C SER A 81 1.43 -4.14 -8.54
N ALA A 82 1.79 -3.09 -7.79
CA ALA A 82 0.83 -2.08 -7.33
C ALA A 82 -0.03 -1.51 -8.47
N ASN A 83 0.57 -1.33 -9.66
CA ASN A 83 -0.10 -0.87 -10.88
C ASN A 83 -1.20 -1.81 -11.38
N SER A 84 -1.24 -3.07 -10.94
CA SER A 84 -2.30 -4.02 -11.29
C SER A 84 -3.57 -3.82 -10.45
N TYR A 85 -3.48 -3.05 -9.37
CA TYR A 85 -4.57 -2.85 -8.40
C TYR A 85 -5.16 -1.43 -8.42
N VAL A 86 -4.50 -0.49 -9.10
CA VAL A 86 -4.90 0.93 -9.15
C VAL A 86 -6.24 1.18 -9.84
N ASP A 87 -6.70 0.27 -10.70
CA ASP A 87 -7.98 0.42 -11.41
C ASP A 87 -9.12 -0.42 -10.80
N THR A 88 -8.88 -1.00 -9.62
CA THR A 88 -9.89 -1.80 -8.91
C THR A 88 -10.38 -1.03 -7.69
N TYR A 89 -11.66 -0.63 -7.69
CA TYR A 89 -12.29 0.13 -6.59
C TYR A 89 -12.00 -0.49 -5.22
N ASP A 90 -12.30 -1.78 -5.04
CA ASP A 90 -12.16 -2.49 -3.76
C ASP A 90 -10.70 -2.65 -3.30
N SER A 91 -9.74 -2.48 -4.21
CA SER A 91 -8.32 -2.48 -3.88
C SER A 91 -7.82 -1.14 -3.35
N ILE A 92 -8.57 -0.06 -3.58
CA ILE A 92 -8.22 1.29 -3.13
C ILE A 92 -9.10 1.71 -1.95
N TYR A 93 -10.40 1.50 -2.04
CA TYR A 93 -11.38 2.05 -1.11
C TYR A 93 -11.88 0.98 -0.13
N TYR A 94 -12.15 1.41 1.09
CA TYR A 94 -12.97 0.64 2.02
C TYR A 94 -14.44 0.85 1.67
N ASN A 95 -15.31 -0.03 2.16
CA ASN A 95 -16.72 0.34 2.23
C ASN A 95 -16.87 1.40 3.32
N SER A 96 -17.48 2.55 3.00
CA SER A 96 -17.67 3.64 3.97
C SER A 96 -18.52 3.22 5.17
N SER A 97 -19.35 2.19 5.04
CA SER A 97 -20.15 1.60 6.14
C SER A 97 -19.30 0.81 7.14
N ASP A 98 -18.10 0.37 6.75
CA ASP A 98 -17.19 -0.38 7.61
C ASP A 98 -16.22 0.54 8.38
N LEU A 99 -16.25 1.85 8.10
CA LEU A 99 -15.35 2.84 8.69
C LEU A 99 -16.08 3.74 9.70
N ASN A 100 -15.46 3.91 10.87
CA ASN A 100 -15.81 4.97 11.80
C ASN A 100 -14.64 5.96 11.87
N VAL A 101 -14.84 7.18 11.36
CA VAL A 101 -13.78 8.17 11.18
C VAL A 101 -14.00 9.37 12.09
N TRP A 102 -13.00 9.66 12.91
CA TRP A 102 -13.00 10.77 13.85
C TRP A 102 -11.59 11.31 14.03
N LEU A 103 -11.47 12.50 14.61
CA LEU A 103 -10.21 13.09 15.03
C LEU A 103 -10.27 13.58 16.46
N ASP A 104 -9.10 13.63 17.09
CA ASP A 104 -8.86 14.34 18.35
C ASP A 104 -7.96 15.55 18.08
N ILE A 105 -8.23 16.65 18.76
CA ILE A 105 -7.38 17.84 18.75
C ILE A 105 -6.52 17.80 20.00
N VAL A 106 -5.20 17.90 19.81
CA VAL A 106 -4.24 17.93 20.91
C VAL A 106 -3.72 19.35 21.08
N ASN A 107 -4.00 19.94 22.23
CA ASN A 107 -3.44 21.24 22.58
C ASN A 107 -1.94 21.10 22.84
N ASN A 108 -1.12 21.69 21.98
CA ASN A 108 0.34 21.57 22.07
C ASN A 108 0.95 22.22 23.34
N GLN A 109 0.21 23.07 24.05
CA GLN A 109 0.69 23.76 25.25
C GLN A 109 0.28 23.04 26.54
N SER A 110 -0.98 22.63 26.66
CA SER A 110 -1.50 21.94 27.84
C SER A 110 -1.39 20.42 27.76
N GLY A 111 -1.27 19.84 26.55
CA GLY A 111 -1.39 18.41 26.30
C GLY A 111 -2.82 17.88 26.43
N GLU A 112 -3.81 18.76 26.59
CA GLU A 112 -5.22 18.41 26.66
C GLU A 112 -5.71 17.89 25.30
N ILE A 113 -6.63 16.92 25.36
CA ILE A 113 -7.21 16.27 24.19
C ILE A 113 -8.69 16.64 24.14
N GLU A 114 -9.11 17.25 23.04
CA GLU A 114 -10.50 17.59 22.75
C GLU A 114 -11.01 16.67 21.63
N GLY A 115 -12.14 15.98 21.86
CA GLY A 115 -12.69 15.02 20.92
C GLY A 115 -13.45 13.86 21.59
N PRO A 116 -13.85 12.83 20.83
CA PRO A 116 -13.63 12.67 19.40
C PRO A 116 -14.64 13.47 18.55
N PHE A 117 -14.16 14.09 17.48
CA PHE A 117 -15.01 14.75 16.49
C PHE A 117 -15.18 13.84 15.27
N SER A 118 -16.40 13.38 15.03
CA SER A 118 -16.72 12.61 13.83
C SER A 118 -16.58 13.46 12.57
N LEU A 119 -15.99 12.87 11.52
CA LEU A 119 -15.91 13.50 10.21
C LEU A 119 -17.17 13.21 9.39
N GLU A 120 -17.54 14.15 8.54
CA GLU A 120 -18.68 14.04 7.64
C GLU A 120 -18.27 13.29 6.37
N LEU A 121 -19.02 12.25 5.98
CA LEU A 121 -18.79 11.56 4.72
C LEU A 121 -19.37 12.39 3.56
N ILE A 122 -18.53 12.69 2.57
CA ILE A 122 -18.91 13.39 1.34
C ILE A 122 -18.76 12.40 0.18
N THR A 123 -19.88 12.05 -0.45
CA THR A 123 -19.93 11.07 -1.54
C THR A 123 -19.60 11.71 -2.89
N SER A 124 -19.44 10.90 -3.95
CA SER A 124 -19.17 11.44 -5.30
C SER A 124 -20.24 12.45 -5.74
N ASP A 125 -21.51 12.15 -5.46
CA ASP A 125 -22.64 13.03 -5.83
C ASP A 125 -22.54 14.40 -5.12
N ASP A 126 -22.18 14.40 -3.82
CA ASP A 126 -21.99 15.62 -3.03
C ASP A 126 -20.75 16.41 -3.49
N LEU A 127 -19.71 15.71 -3.94
CA LEU A 127 -18.48 16.31 -4.47
C LEU A 127 -18.72 17.03 -5.80
N GLU A 128 -19.58 16.48 -6.66
CA GLU A 128 -19.98 17.13 -7.91
C GLU A 128 -20.77 18.42 -7.65
N GLU A 129 -21.64 18.45 -6.63
CA GLU A 129 -22.40 19.66 -6.25
C GLU A 129 -21.47 20.83 -5.85
N ILE A 130 -20.34 20.53 -5.23
CA ILE A 130 -19.33 21.53 -4.85
C ILE A 130 -18.23 21.73 -5.89
N GLU A 131 -18.46 21.26 -7.13
CA GLU A 131 -17.53 21.35 -8.27
C GLU A 131 -16.14 20.74 -7.99
N LEU A 132 -16.05 19.79 -7.07
CA LEU A 132 -14.83 19.04 -6.74
C LEU A 132 -14.87 17.64 -7.39
N SER A 133 -14.66 17.57 -8.70
CA SER A 133 -14.52 16.28 -9.38
C SER A 133 -13.09 15.73 -9.26
N LYS A 134 -12.95 14.44 -8.99
CA LYS A 134 -11.67 13.75 -9.14
C LYS A 134 -11.25 13.74 -10.61
N ASN A 135 -10.02 14.19 -10.89
CA ASN A 135 -9.46 14.12 -12.24
C ASN A 135 -9.29 12.68 -12.72
N ASP A 136 -9.50 12.46 -14.02
CA ASP A 136 -9.14 11.20 -14.68
C ASP A 136 -7.64 10.92 -14.52
N GLY A 137 -7.28 9.65 -14.32
CA GLY A 137 -5.90 9.26 -14.11
C GLY A 137 -5.71 7.75 -13.96
N LEU A 138 -4.53 7.35 -13.48
CA LEU A 138 -4.17 5.94 -13.31
C LEU A 138 -5.03 5.22 -12.26
N PHE A 139 -5.64 5.95 -11.33
CA PHE A 139 -6.40 5.39 -10.22
C PHE A 139 -7.90 5.44 -10.49
N HIS A 140 -8.59 4.33 -10.24
CA HIS A 140 -10.05 4.19 -10.35
C HIS A 140 -10.80 5.38 -9.77
N SER A 141 -11.59 6.08 -10.59
CA SER A 141 -12.25 7.35 -10.25
C SER A 141 -13.68 7.21 -9.75
N ASP A 142 -14.39 6.15 -10.12
CA ASP A 142 -15.81 5.99 -9.78
C ASP A 142 -16.02 5.79 -8.28
N ASN A 143 -17.16 6.29 -7.78
CA ASN A 143 -17.61 6.17 -6.38
C ASN A 143 -16.58 6.63 -5.34
N HIS A 144 -15.69 7.56 -5.70
CA HIS A 144 -14.75 8.13 -4.73
C HIS A 144 -15.50 8.99 -3.70
N TYR A 145 -15.04 8.92 -2.45
CA TYR A 145 -15.60 9.68 -1.35
C TYR A 145 -14.48 10.26 -0.50
N LEU A 146 -14.80 11.31 0.26
CA LEU A 146 -13.90 11.98 1.18
C LEU A 146 -14.57 12.14 2.55
N TYR A 147 -13.75 12.36 3.57
CA TYR A 147 -14.22 12.73 4.89
C TYR A 147 -13.89 14.19 5.16
N LYS A 148 -14.89 15.01 5.43
CA LYS A 148 -14.75 16.43 5.71
C LYS A 148 -14.66 16.68 7.21
N ILE A 149 -13.73 17.54 7.62
CA ILE A 149 -13.63 17.97 9.01
C ILE A 149 -14.80 18.91 9.33
N SER A 150 -15.56 18.56 10.37
CA SER A 150 -16.70 19.34 10.85
C SER A 150 -16.26 20.73 11.33
N TYR A 151 -17.09 21.75 11.08
CA TYR A 151 -16.88 23.13 11.53
C TYR A 151 -16.58 23.23 13.04
N VAL A 152 -17.17 22.37 13.86
CA VAL A 152 -16.92 22.35 15.32
C VAL A 152 -15.44 22.12 15.66
N ALA A 153 -14.73 21.33 14.85
CA ALA A 153 -13.32 21.03 15.04
C ALA A 153 -12.38 22.03 14.34
N ARG A 154 -12.91 22.98 13.56
CA ARG A 154 -12.11 23.91 12.74
C ARG A 154 -11.76 25.21 13.45
N ASP A 155 -12.56 25.59 14.43
CA ASP A 155 -12.44 26.86 15.16
C ASP A 155 -11.75 26.71 16.54
N LEU A 156 -11.24 25.51 16.84
CA LEU A 156 -10.50 25.15 18.06
C LEU A 156 -8.99 25.16 17.82
#